data_AF-A0A081BE99-F1
#
_entry.id   AF-A0A081BE99-F1
#
_cell.length_a   1.000
_cell.length_b   1.000
_cell.length_c   1.000
_cell.angle_alpha   90.00
_cell.angle_beta   90.00
_cell.angle_gamma   90.00
#
_symmetry.space_group_name_H-M   'P 1'
#
loop_
_entity.id
_entity.type
_entity.pdbx_description
1 polymer ?
#
loop_
_entity_poly.entity_id
_entity_poly.type
_entity_poly.pdbx_seq_one_letter_code
_entity_poly.pdbx_strand_id
1 'polypeptide(L)' 'MWAIVAVTLHLLAGPDVYVITDAGTFETKEACEAEIAKSVPAKLEGAALEEYKAGSRGYMCIKAIEPK' A
#
# COMPACT_ATOMS: atom_id res chain seq x y z
N MET A 1 7.03 11.87 7.97
CA MET A 1 7.08 10.41 7.84
C MET A 1 6.12 9.97 6.73
N TRP A 2 6.48 8.94 5.98
CA TRP A 2 5.68 8.32 4.92
C TRP A 2 5.30 6.90 5.34
N ALA A 3 4.12 6.44 4.95
CA ALA A 3 3.64 5.09 5.21
C ALA A 3 3.10 4.47 3.92
N ILE A 4 3.19 3.15 3.82
CA ILE A 4 2.58 2.40 2.73
C ILE A 4 1.11 2.18 3.06
N VAL A 5 0.24 2.50 2.10
CA VAL A 5 -1.19 2.27 2.17
C VAL A 5 -1.57 1.32 1.06
N ALA A 6 -2.31 0.25 1.40
CA ALA A 6 -2.96 -0.59 0.42
C ALA A 6 -4.35 -0.01 0.11
N VAL A 7 -4.69 0.00 -1.17
CA VAL A 7 -5.98 0.46 -1.67
C VAL A 7 -6.55 -0.59 -2.59
N THR A 8 -7.78 -1.02 -2.32
CA THR A 8 -8.54 -1.91 -3.20
C THR A 8 -9.82 -1.23 -3.61
N LEU A 9 -10.13 -1.16 -4.91
CA LEU A 9 -11.34 -0.46 -5.37
C LEU A 9 -12.49 -1.45 -5.61
N HIS A 10 -13.55 -1.33 -4.82
CA HIS A 10 -14.78 -2.07 -5.02
C HIS A 10 -15.83 -1.15 -5.68
N LEU A 11 -16.27 -1.50 -6.89
CA LEU A 11 -17.13 -0.65 -7.75
C LEU A 11 -18.38 -0.09 -7.05
N LEU A 12 -18.94 -0.82 -6.07
CA LEU A 12 -20.17 -0.44 -5.36
C LEU A 12 -19.99 -0.13 -3.87
N ALA A 13 -18.84 -0.48 -3.28
CA ALA A 13 -18.57 -0.29 -1.85
C ALA A 13 -17.56 0.85 -1.59
N GLY A 14 -16.94 1.39 -2.64
CA GLY A 14 -15.88 2.38 -2.54
C GLY A 14 -14.51 1.73 -2.34
N PRO A 15 -13.47 2.53 -2.03
CA PRO A 15 -12.14 2.02 -1.79
C PRO A 15 -12.04 1.42 -0.37
N ASP A 16 -11.50 0.21 -0.28
CA ASP A 16 -10.96 -0.35 0.96
C ASP A 16 -9.52 0.15 1.11
N VAL A 17 -9.22 0.83 2.22
CA VAL A 17 -7.95 1.52 2.45
C VAL A 17 -7.43 1.16 3.84
N TYR A 18 -6.23 0.61 3.91
CA TYR A 18 -5.55 0.32 5.18
C TYR A 18 -4.05 0.55 5.11
N VAL A 19 -3.47 0.93 6.25
CA VAL A 19 -2.03 1.18 6.39
C VAL A 19 -1.30 -0.15 6.58
N ILE A 20 -0.19 -0.35 5.86
CA ILE A 20 0.70 -1.50 6.03
C ILE A 20 1.66 -1.22 7.19
N THR A 21 1.28 -1.62 8.40
CA THR A 21 2.05 -1.35 9.64
C THR A 21 3.35 -2.15 9.71
N ASP A 22 3.38 -3.36 9.17
CA ASP A 22 4.56 -4.25 9.23
C ASP A 22 5.77 -3.70 8.46
N ALA A 23 5.54 -2.82 7.48
CA ALA A 23 6.59 -2.16 6.73
C ALA A 23 7.21 -0.96 7.49
N GLY A 24 6.56 -0.50 8.57
CA GLY A 24 6.95 0.70 9.30
C GLY A 24 6.73 1.99 8.52
N THR A 25 7.46 3.04 8.91
CA THR A 25 7.41 4.37 8.29
C THR A 25 8.76 4.77 7.70
N PHE A 26 8.73 5.60 6.67
CA PHE A 26 9.89 6.03 5.90
C PHE A 26 10.11 7.54 6.02
N GLU A 27 11.35 7.99 5.95
CA GLU A 27 11.68 9.42 6.02
C GLU A 27 11.36 10.15 4.71
N THR A 28 11.65 9.50 3.57
CA THR A 28 11.44 10.04 2.22
C THR A 28 10.38 9.25 1.46
N LYS A 29 9.81 9.88 0.42
CA LYS A 29 8.81 9.24 -0.45
C LYS A 29 9.47 8.12 -1.25
N GLU A 30 10.67 8.37 -1.74
CA GLU A 30 11.46 7.47 -2.58
C GLU A 30 11.83 6.19 -1.82
N ALA A 31 12.17 6.29 -0.54
CA ALA A 31 12.45 5.13 0.30
C ALA A 31 11.20 4.25 0.51
N CYS A 32 10.03 4.88 0.67
CA CYS A 32 8.76 4.17 0.77
C CYS A 32 8.41 3.45 -0.56
N GLU A 33 8.57 4.13 -1.70
CA GLU A 33 8.29 3.56 -3.02
C GLU A 33 9.24 2.41 -3.36
N ALA A 34 10.51 2.53 -2.96
CA ALA A 34 11.48 1.45 -3.08
C ALA A 34 11.08 0.21 -2.27
N GLU A 35 10.55 0.39 -1.05
CA GLU A 35 10.06 -0.72 -0.25
C GLU A 35 8.81 -1.37 -0.85
N ILE A 36 7.90 -0.59 -1.44
CA ILE A 36 6.76 -1.15 -2.22
C ILE A 36 7.27 -2.04 -3.35
N ALA A 37 8.17 -1.52 -4.19
CA ALA A 37 8.71 -2.25 -5.34
C ALA A 37 9.42 -3.56 -4.93
N LYS A 38 10.09 -3.55 -3.77
CA LYS A 38 10.82 -4.70 -3.22
C LYS A 38 9.90 -5.73 -2.57
N SER A 39 8.98 -5.29 -1.72
CA SER A 39 8.26 -6.18 -0.79
C SER A 39 6.88 -6.60 -1.29
N VAL A 40 6.15 -5.74 -2.00
CA VAL A 40 4.75 -6.02 -2.36
C VAL A 40 4.63 -7.20 -3.31
N PRO A 41 5.34 -7.27 -4.46
CA PRO A 41 5.16 -8.38 -5.40
C PRO A 41 5.54 -9.74 -4.81
N ALA A 42 6.50 -9.76 -3.87
CA ALA A 42 7.04 -10.98 -3.28
C ALA A 42 6.24 -11.50 -2.08
N LYS A 43 5.46 -10.63 -1.41
CA LYS A 43 4.70 -10.98 -0.20
C LYS A 43 3.22 -11.23 -0.45
N LEU A 44 2.74 -11.01 -1.67
CA LEU A 44 1.34 -11.23 -2.03
C LEU A 44 1.08 -12.68 -2.42
N GLU A 45 0.00 -13.24 -1.87
CA GLU A 45 -0.46 -14.57 -2.17
C GLU A 45 -1.98 -14.59 -2.39
N GLY A 46 -2.49 -15.63 -3.04
CA GLY A 46 -3.92 -15.85 -3.25
C GLY A 46 -4.63 -14.66 -3.92
N ALA A 47 -5.80 -14.30 -3.40
CA ALA A 47 -6.65 -13.24 -3.96
C ALA A 47 -5.94 -11.88 -4.03
N ALA A 48 -5.10 -11.55 -3.05
CA ALA A 48 -4.40 -10.26 -3.01
C ALA A 48 -3.38 -10.11 -4.16
N LEU A 49 -2.74 -11.21 -4.56
CA LEU A 49 -1.82 -11.22 -5.71
C LEU A 49 -2.58 -11.05 -7.03
N GLU A 50 -3.72 -11.73 -7.18
CA GLU A 50 -4.54 -11.65 -8.39
C GLU A 50 -5.17 -10.25 -8.54
N GLU A 51 -5.66 -9.66 -7.46
CA GLU A 51 -6.16 -8.28 -7.45
C GLU A 51 -5.07 -7.26 -7.81
N TYR A 52 -3.84 -7.47 -7.34
CA TYR A 52 -2.71 -6.61 -7.67
C TYR A 52 -2.33 -6.72 -9.15
N LYS A 53 -2.24 -7.94 -9.69
CA LYS A 53 -1.99 -8.17 -11.13
C LYS A 53 -3.11 -7.60 -12.02
N ALA A 54 -4.35 -7.69 -11.57
CA ALA A 54 -5.51 -7.14 -12.27
C ALA A 54 -5.62 -5.60 -12.15
N GLY A 55 -4.77 -4.96 -11.34
CA GLY A 55 -4.81 -3.52 -11.08
C GLY A 55 -5.97 -3.06 -10.19
N SER A 56 -6.70 -4.00 -9.58
CA SER A 56 -7.81 -3.73 -8.66
C SER A 56 -7.33 -3.42 -7.24
N ARG A 57 -6.09 -3.83 -6.92
CA ARG A 57 -5.37 -3.50 -5.68
C ARG A 57 -4.08 -2.77 -6.01
N GLY A 58 -3.82 -1.67 -5.31
CA GLY A 58 -2.61 -0.86 -5.44
C GLY A 58 -1.99 -0.55 -4.09
N TYR A 59 -0.72 -0.14 -4.12
CA TYR A 59 0.04 0.28 -2.95
C TYR A 59 0.63 1.64 -3.22
N MET A 60 0.53 2.53 -2.24
CA MET A 60 0.93 3.92 -2.39
C MET A 60 1.61 4.46 -1.14
N CYS A 61 2.53 5.38 -1.34
CA CYS A 61 3.22 6.10 -0.27
C CYS A 61 2.47 7.38 0.06
N ILE A 62 1.95 7.46 1.27
CA ILE A 62 1.21 8.60 1.78
C ILE A 62 1.98 9.25 2.93
N LYS A 63 2.08 10.58 2.91
CA LYS A 63 2.72 11.33 3.99
C LYS A 63 1.82 11.32 5.22
N ALA A 64 2.32 10.77 6.32
CA ALA A 64 1.64 10.79 7.60
C ALA A 64 1.52 12.22 8.11
N ILE A 65 0.32 12.58 8.55
CA ILE A 65 0.05 13.75 9.37
C ILE A 65 0.06 13.30 10.83
N GLU A 66 0.81 13.99 11.68
CA GLU A 66 0.74 13.72 13.12
C GLU A 66 -0.66 14.08 13.62
N PRO A 67 -1.28 13.25 14.48
CA PRO A 67 -2.51 13.63 15.14
C PRO A 67 -2.27 14.94 15.90
N LYS A 68 -3.18 15.90 15.74
CA LYS A 68 -3.18 17.15 16.51
C LYS A 68 -3.42 16.90 17.99
#